data_AF-A0A3N4KP19-F1
#
_entry.id   AF-A0A3N4KP19-F1
#
_cell.length_a   1.000
_cell.length_b   1.000
_cell.length_c   1.000
_cell.angle_alpha   90.00
_cell.angle_beta   90.00
_cell.angle_gamma   90.00
#
_symmetry.space_group_name_H-M   'P 1'
#
loop_
_entity.id
_entity.type
_entity.pdbx_description
1 polymer ?
#
loop_
_entity_poly.entity_id
_entity_poly.type
_entity_poly.pdbx_seq_one_letter_code
_entity_poly.pdbx_strand_id
1 'polypeptide(L)'
;MPPSITSEKITLTYPIFCAVFVDEARLLVGGGGGEGRSGVGNKITLLDVSEPPTVKKSPTDVSIKVLAEIELSKQEDAVMSLAVVPKNSSLSPSEEKSHQSKKRKTVPPNDPSTNTSETHETTLDECEERSWLALAGINSSESAQQAGKNDHFRVFRVSAETPDSASISLASQHEFFSSTVDVGSYQRLIRTNGSVAAIGSGAGLVSKAASEVVILDTPSLDIKRRIRLPGKEECADLDLSAGGLVVYCTAKEIFVTSTIGKDGGEPPRKITWQSSTSMKGSLRSVRFCGPECIVAVLNHPARTGSELLLIDITGSGKCLARKNLHKNVKAATAMDAISLGPHQTIVSIAGADQSVEVLVVENYKIATVKTFREVHPFQITKVAFSPVPVAHEHIQLASTSIANTVVVFTLPLVSGHNGHRSLLRGSSIVKQTFLSVFLSLIGVVIFAVVLQLMFEARAGLPLPMERNAILSRFNEVLGAKTAETAMPEVEEPFMVLKEVENGDDNLVDIVDDVSGAYCSRGSLGEPYY
;
A
#
# COMPACT_ATOMS: atom_id res chain seq x y z
N MET A 1 10.61 -7.39 26.72
CA MET A 1 10.97 -6.21 25.90
C MET A 1 9.98 -6.12 24.76
N PRO A 2 9.51 -4.94 24.34
CA PRO A 2 8.71 -4.84 23.12
C PRO A 2 9.54 -5.35 21.94
N PRO A 3 8.95 -6.10 21.00
CA PRO A 3 9.68 -6.61 19.85
C PRO A 3 10.23 -5.45 19.03
N SER A 4 11.52 -5.50 18.69
CA SER A 4 12.23 -4.44 17.98
C SER A 4 12.13 -4.62 16.48
N ILE A 5 11.91 -3.52 15.74
CA ILE A 5 12.02 -3.52 14.29
C ILE A 5 13.49 -3.67 13.90
N THR A 6 13.80 -4.64 13.05
CA THR A 6 15.12 -4.89 12.49
C THR A 6 15.10 -4.77 10.96
N SER A 7 16.27 -4.68 10.35
CA SER A 7 16.41 -4.61 8.90
C SER A 7 17.73 -5.20 8.43
N GLU A 8 17.73 -5.73 7.22
CA GLU A 8 18.91 -6.31 6.59
C GLU A 8 19.02 -5.95 5.11
N LYS A 9 20.25 -5.91 4.58
CA LYS A 9 20.55 -5.49 3.22
C LYS A 9 21.37 -6.52 2.47
N ILE A 10 21.00 -6.79 1.23
CA ILE A 10 21.82 -7.48 0.24
C ILE A 10 22.04 -6.57 -0.99
N THR A 11 23.18 -6.73 -1.66
CA THR A 11 23.49 -6.05 -2.93
C THR A 11 23.63 -7.10 -4.02
N LEU A 12 22.82 -6.99 -5.07
CA LEU A 12 22.84 -7.84 -6.26
C LEU A 12 23.71 -7.23 -7.36
N THR A 13 23.85 -7.95 -8.48
CA THR A 13 24.70 -7.54 -9.60
C THR A 13 24.00 -6.63 -10.62
N TYR A 14 22.73 -6.29 -10.40
CA TYR A 14 21.90 -5.57 -11.37
C TYR A 14 20.89 -4.61 -10.70
N PRO A 15 20.49 -3.51 -11.36
CA PRO A 15 19.48 -2.59 -10.85
C PRO A 15 18.13 -3.27 -10.69
N ILE A 16 17.42 -3.01 -9.59
CA ILE A 16 16.18 -3.70 -9.25
C ILE A 16 15.00 -2.74 -9.47
N PHE A 17 14.02 -3.15 -10.28
CA PHE A 17 12.83 -2.35 -10.59
C PHE A 17 11.57 -2.90 -9.93
N CYS A 18 11.51 -4.22 -9.67
CA CYS A 18 10.35 -4.86 -9.10
C CYS A 18 10.71 -5.97 -8.10
N ALA A 19 9.75 -6.31 -7.24
CA ALA A 19 9.89 -7.15 -6.07
C ALA A 19 8.51 -7.64 -5.62
N VAL A 20 8.37 -8.91 -5.28
CA VAL A 20 7.12 -9.52 -4.80
C VAL A 20 7.45 -10.74 -3.96
N PHE A 21 6.78 -10.90 -2.83
CA PHE A 21 6.93 -12.09 -2.01
C PHE A 21 6.18 -13.27 -2.63
N VAL A 22 6.82 -14.44 -2.70
CA VAL A 22 6.14 -15.69 -3.11
C VAL A 22 5.48 -16.37 -1.92
N ASP A 23 6.05 -16.20 -0.72
CA ASP A 23 5.53 -16.64 0.56
C ASP A 23 6.02 -15.70 1.69
N GLU A 24 5.80 -16.05 2.95
CA GLU A 24 6.21 -15.24 4.12
C GLU A 24 7.74 -15.07 4.27
N ALA A 25 8.52 -15.93 3.60
CA ALA A 25 9.95 -16.13 3.82
C ALA A 25 10.80 -15.91 2.57
N ARG A 26 10.20 -15.74 1.40
CA ARG A 26 10.91 -15.70 0.13
C ARG A 26 10.45 -14.54 -0.74
N LEU A 27 11.43 -13.79 -1.23
CA LEU A 27 11.23 -12.59 -2.02
C LEU A 27 11.78 -12.81 -3.44
N LEU A 28 10.92 -12.63 -4.45
CA LEU A 28 11.32 -12.59 -5.84
C LEU A 28 11.60 -11.14 -6.24
N VAL A 29 12.75 -10.88 -6.85
CA VAL A 29 13.13 -9.55 -7.35
C VAL A 29 13.52 -9.61 -8.83
N GLY A 30 13.22 -8.53 -9.56
CA GLY A 30 13.45 -8.44 -10.99
C GLY A 30 14.01 -7.08 -11.38
N GLY A 31 14.87 -7.08 -12.40
CA GLY A 31 15.38 -5.86 -13.00
C GLY A 31 16.48 -6.14 -14.01
N GLY A 32 17.35 -5.17 -14.23
CA GLY A 32 18.42 -5.30 -15.22
C GLY A 32 18.96 -3.99 -15.76
N GLY A 33 19.90 -4.11 -16.71
CA GLY A 33 20.48 -2.98 -17.44
C GLY A 33 19.68 -2.54 -18.66
N GLY A 34 18.60 -3.25 -19.02
CA GLY A 34 17.84 -3.04 -20.24
C GLY A 34 18.54 -3.60 -21.47
N GLU A 35 17.97 -3.33 -22.64
CA GLU A 35 18.61 -3.67 -23.92
C GLU A 35 19.72 -2.65 -24.21
N GLY A 36 20.98 -3.08 -24.10
CA GLY A 36 22.09 -2.18 -24.34
C GLY A 36 23.47 -2.77 -24.03
N ARG A 37 24.51 -2.00 -24.34
CA ARG A 37 25.91 -2.37 -24.10
C ARG A 37 26.39 -1.99 -22.69
N SER A 38 25.50 -2.04 -21.70
CA SER A 38 25.84 -1.73 -20.30
C SER A 38 26.73 -2.79 -19.67
N GLY A 39 26.70 -4.03 -20.19
CA GLY A 39 27.37 -5.18 -19.58
C GLY A 39 26.62 -5.75 -18.37
N VAL A 40 25.46 -5.19 -18.02
CA VAL A 40 24.64 -5.63 -16.88
C VAL A 40 23.49 -6.49 -17.40
N GLY A 41 23.41 -7.75 -16.94
CA GLY A 41 22.37 -8.68 -17.35
C GLY A 41 20.98 -8.33 -16.78
N ASN A 42 19.93 -8.77 -17.48
CA ASN A 42 18.54 -8.67 -17.05
C ASN A 42 18.16 -9.98 -16.34
N LYS A 43 17.67 -9.90 -15.10
CA LYS A 43 17.61 -11.06 -14.20
C LYS A 43 16.38 -11.07 -13.31
N ILE A 44 15.94 -12.28 -12.95
CA ILE A 44 14.99 -12.53 -11.86
C ILE A 44 15.70 -13.40 -10.82
N THR A 45 15.66 -12.98 -9.56
CA THR A 45 16.33 -13.65 -8.43
C THR A 45 15.33 -13.97 -7.34
N LEU A 46 15.35 -15.20 -6.84
CA LEU A 46 14.64 -15.64 -5.64
C LEU A 46 15.58 -15.54 -4.43
N LEU A 47 15.14 -14.81 -3.41
CA LEU A 47 15.86 -14.59 -2.17
C LEU A 47 15.16 -15.31 -1.01
N ASP A 48 15.94 -15.97 -0.16
CA ASP A 48 15.52 -16.40 1.17
C ASP A 48 15.73 -15.25 2.15
N VAL A 49 14.67 -14.90 2.87
CA VAL A 49 14.62 -13.84 3.87
C VAL A 49 14.02 -14.36 5.18
N SER A 50 13.94 -15.68 5.36
CA SER A 50 13.31 -16.34 6.52
C SER A 50 14.00 -16.04 7.85
N GLU A 51 15.33 -15.92 7.85
CA GLU A 51 16.12 -15.67 9.05
C GLU A 51 16.01 -14.18 9.43
N PRO A 52 15.39 -13.82 10.57
CA PRO A 52 15.46 -12.45 11.04
C PRO A 52 16.92 -12.12 11.39
N PRO A 53 17.31 -10.83 11.40
CA PRO A 53 18.65 -10.41 11.80
C PRO A 53 18.88 -10.81 13.27
N THR A 54 19.43 -12.00 13.51
CA THR A 54 19.86 -12.42 14.84
C THR A 54 21.16 -11.70 15.19
N VAL A 55 21.55 -11.76 16.47
CA VAL A 55 22.82 -11.18 16.95
C VAL A 55 23.95 -11.64 16.04
N LYS A 56 24.44 -10.73 15.20
CA LYS A 56 25.45 -10.97 14.18
C LYS A 56 26.62 -11.77 14.76
N LYS A 57 26.82 -13.01 14.29
CA LYS A 57 28.02 -13.79 14.62
C LYS A 57 29.27 -13.16 13.98
N SER A 58 29.09 -12.48 12.84
CA SER A 58 30.09 -11.67 12.14
C SER A 58 29.46 -10.42 11.51
N PRO A 59 30.19 -9.28 11.42
CA PRO A 59 29.77 -8.10 10.66
C PRO A 59 29.57 -8.33 9.14
N THR A 60 30.01 -9.49 8.60
CA THR A 60 29.87 -9.86 7.18
C THR A 60 28.76 -10.87 6.89
N ASP A 61 28.11 -11.43 7.91
CA ASP A 61 27.04 -12.41 7.69
C ASP A 61 25.78 -11.68 7.23
N VAL A 62 25.41 -11.91 5.97
CA VAL A 62 24.10 -11.52 5.41
C VAL A 62 23.21 -12.77 5.50
N SER A 63 22.13 -12.70 6.27
CA SER A 63 21.11 -13.76 6.41
C SER A 63 20.32 -13.95 5.13
N ILE A 64 20.18 -12.89 4.33
CA ILE A 64 19.50 -12.94 3.03
C ILE A 64 20.35 -13.76 2.06
N LYS A 65 19.81 -14.88 1.56
CA LYS A 65 20.52 -15.80 0.65
C LYS A 65 19.86 -15.79 -0.72
N VAL A 66 20.68 -15.86 -1.77
CA VAL A 66 20.19 -16.10 -3.13
C VAL A 66 19.91 -17.60 -3.28
N LEU A 67 18.66 -17.97 -3.58
CA LEU A 67 18.25 -19.35 -3.77
C LEU A 67 18.33 -19.78 -5.23
N ALA A 68 17.82 -18.94 -6.13
CA ALA A 68 17.80 -19.21 -7.57
C ALA A 68 17.86 -17.90 -8.35
N GLU A 69 18.44 -17.96 -9.54
CA GLU A 69 18.52 -16.84 -10.46
C GLU A 69 18.31 -17.34 -11.89
N ILE A 70 17.55 -16.58 -12.68
CA ILE A 70 17.47 -16.75 -14.13
C ILE A 70 17.95 -15.47 -14.80
N GLU A 71 18.90 -15.62 -15.71
CA GLU A 71 19.36 -14.55 -16.59
C GLU A 71 18.59 -14.60 -17.91
N LEU A 72 18.04 -13.46 -18.30
CA LEU A 72 17.31 -13.27 -19.53
C LEU A 72 18.28 -13.03 -20.69
N SER A 73 17.75 -13.03 -21.91
CA SER A 73 18.56 -12.69 -23.07
C SER A 73 19.07 -11.24 -22.98
N LYS A 74 20.31 -11.02 -23.42
CA LYS A 74 20.95 -9.68 -23.44
C LYS A 74 20.29 -8.71 -24.42
N GLN A 75 19.48 -9.23 -25.33
CA GLN A 75 18.73 -8.46 -26.31
C GLN A 75 17.35 -8.05 -25.79
N GLU A 76 16.92 -8.58 -24.65
CA GLU A 76 15.60 -8.27 -24.09
C GLU A 76 15.70 -7.11 -23.10
N ASP A 77 14.57 -6.49 -22.79
CA ASP A 77 14.51 -5.40 -21.81
C ASP A 77 14.62 -5.92 -20.37
N ALA A 78 14.76 -5.01 -19.42
CA ALA A 78 14.76 -5.31 -17.99
C ALA A 78 13.37 -5.78 -17.51
N VAL A 79 13.36 -6.48 -16.38
CA VAL A 79 12.11 -6.87 -15.72
C VAL A 79 11.50 -5.66 -15.02
N MET A 80 10.38 -5.15 -15.53
CA MET A 80 9.79 -3.89 -15.06
C MET A 80 8.70 -4.09 -14.01
N SER A 81 8.03 -5.24 -14.03
CA SER A 81 6.92 -5.53 -13.11
C SER A 81 6.83 -7.02 -12.80
N LEU A 82 6.44 -7.37 -11.57
CA LEU A 82 6.30 -8.75 -11.10
C LEU A 82 5.05 -8.92 -10.23
N ALA A 83 4.37 -10.05 -10.39
CA ALA A 83 3.30 -10.55 -9.53
C ALA A 83 3.44 -12.08 -9.40
N VAL A 84 2.82 -12.67 -8.37
CA VAL A 84 2.92 -14.11 -8.09
C VAL A 84 1.53 -14.70 -7.87
N VAL A 85 1.30 -15.88 -8.44
CA VAL A 85 0.12 -16.71 -8.20
C VAL A 85 0.55 -18.07 -7.63
N PRO A 86 0.00 -18.52 -6.49
CA PRO A 86 0.25 -19.86 -5.97
C PRO A 86 -0.26 -20.93 -6.93
N LYS A 87 0.51 -22.00 -7.18
CA LYS A 87 0.09 -23.05 -8.13
C LYS A 87 -1.15 -23.84 -7.65
N ASN A 88 -1.41 -23.87 -6.33
CA ASN A 88 -2.54 -24.58 -5.73
C ASN A 88 -3.91 -23.97 -6.07
N SER A 89 -3.96 -22.83 -6.77
CA SER A 89 -5.19 -22.36 -7.43
C SER A 89 -5.35 -23.06 -8.79
N SER A 90 -5.84 -24.31 -8.78
CA SER A 90 -6.38 -25.04 -9.95
C SER A 90 -5.77 -24.67 -11.32
N LEU A 91 -4.49 -24.98 -11.52
CA LEU A 91 -3.81 -24.82 -12.81
C LEU A 91 -3.49 -26.22 -13.37
N SER A 92 -4.36 -26.73 -14.24
CA SER A 92 -4.00 -27.81 -15.16
C SER A 92 -3.68 -27.20 -16.53
N PRO A 93 -2.46 -27.33 -17.06
CA PRO A 93 -2.23 -27.07 -18.48
C PRO A 93 -3.07 -28.05 -19.29
N SER A 94 -3.86 -27.54 -20.24
CA SER A 94 -4.45 -28.37 -21.27
C SER A 94 -3.32 -28.91 -22.15
N GLU A 95 -2.82 -30.09 -21.82
CA GLU A 95 -2.05 -30.89 -22.76
C GLU A 95 -2.95 -31.22 -23.95
N GLU A 96 -2.51 -30.83 -25.15
CA GLU A 96 -3.06 -31.30 -26.41
C GLU A 96 -3.03 -32.84 -26.44
N LYS A 97 -4.17 -33.46 -26.13
CA LYS A 97 -4.35 -34.90 -26.29
C LYS A 97 -4.47 -35.22 -27.78
N SER A 98 -3.33 -35.49 -28.40
CA SER A 98 -3.26 -36.25 -29.64
C SER A 98 -4.07 -37.55 -29.51
N HIS A 99 -4.97 -37.76 -30.46
CA HIS A 99 -5.81 -38.94 -30.53
C HIS A 99 -4.98 -40.22 -30.69
N GLN A 100 -5.06 -41.12 -29.72
CA GLN A 100 -4.86 -42.54 -29.98
C GLN A 100 -5.86 -43.37 -29.17
N SER A 101 -6.81 -43.95 -29.92
CA SER A 101 -7.85 -44.85 -29.46
C SER A 101 -7.26 -46.11 -28.81
N LYS A 102 -7.67 -46.43 -27.58
CA LYS A 102 -7.59 -47.80 -27.06
C LYS A 102 -8.94 -48.26 -26.50
N LYS A 103 -9.35 -49.40 -27.04
CA LYS A 103 -10.62 -50.10 -26.88
C LYS A 103 -10.95 -50.39 -25.41
N ARG A 104 -12.19 -50.06 -25.06
CA ARG A 104 -12.93 -50.53 -23.89
C ARG A 104 -13.09 -52.05 -23.94
N LYS A 105 -12.70 -52.75 -22.88
CA LYS A 105 -13.05 -54.16 -22.66
C LYS A 105 -13.80 -54.26 -21.34
N THR A 106 -15.09 -54.57 -21.44
CA THR A 106 -16.07 -54.83 -20.39
C THR A 106 -15.97 -56.28 -19.90
N VAL A 107 -16.02 -56.51 -18.58
CA VAL A 107 -16.32 -57.80 -17.93
C VAL A 107 -17.14 -57.50 -16.64
N PRO A 108 -18.13 -58.35 -16.26
CA PRO A 108 -19.33 -57.96 -15.50
C PRO A 108 -19.23 -58.30 -13.99
N PRO A 109 -20.26 -58.00 -13.17
CA PRO A 109 -20.19 -58.07 -11.71
C PRO A 109 -20.55 -59.47 -11.19
N ASN A 110 -20.03 -59.87 -10.02
CA ASN A 110 -20.82 -60.50 -8.96
C ASN A 110 -20.04 -60.83 -7.66
N ASP A 111 -20.75 -60.51 -6.58
CA ASP A 111 -20.86 -61.08 -5.24
C ASP A 111 -19.92 -60.75 -4.07
N PRO A 112 -20.51 -60.53 -2.86
CA PRO A 112 -19.85 -60.03 -1.67
C PRO A 112 -19.43 -61.18 -0.74
N SER A 113 -18.31 -61.02 -0.05
CA SER A 113 -18.22 -61.30 1.40
C SER A 113 -16.78 -61.24 1.90
N THR A 114 -16.69 -60.86 3.18
CA THR A 114 -15.61 -61.09 4.16
C THR A 114 -14.50 -60.05 4.33
N ASN A 115 -14.61 -59.42 5.51
CA ASN A 115 -13.58 -59.23 6.52
C ASN A 115 -12.55 -58.10 6.34
N THR A 116 -12.92 -56.98 6.95
CA THR A 116 -12.11 -56.21 7.93
C THR A 116 -10.71 -56.77 8.21
N SER A 117 -9.71 -56.05 7.75
CA SER A 117 -8.48 -55.82 8.50
C SER A 117 -8.11 -54.35 8.33
N GLU A 118 -8.16 -53.63 9.44
CA GLU A 118 -7.73 -52.24 9.56
C GLU A 118 -6.21 -52.20 9.41
N THR A 119 -5.73 -51.83 8.23
CA THR A 119 -4.37 -51.32 8.08
C THR A 119 -4.45 -49.81 8.27
N HIS A 120 -3.93 -49.34 9.41
CA HIS A 120 -3.55 -47.95 9.62
C HIS A 120 -2.56 -47.52 8.52
N GLU A 121 -3.08 -47.01 7.40
CA GLU A 121 -2.30 -46.20 6.48
C GLU A 121 -1.93 -44.92 7.22
N THR A 122 -0.70 -44.90 7.69
CA THR A 122 -0.03 -43.70 8.13
C THR A 122 0.12 -42.84 6.87
N THR A 123 -0.76 -41.86 6.71
CA THR A 123 -0.61 -40.81 5.69
C THR A 123 0.72 -40.12 5.98
N LEU A 124 1.76 -40.54 5.27
CA LEU A 124 2.96 -39.74 5.08
C LEU A 124 2.47 -38.42 4.50
N ASP A 125 2.65 -37.33 5.25
CA ASP A 125 2.49 -35.98 4.73
C ASP A 125 3.32 -35.89 3.44
N GLU A 126 2.66 -35.96 2.29
CA GLU A 126 3.27 -35.56 1.03
C GLU A 126 3.65 -34.08 1.22
N CYS A 127 4.94 -33.79 1.37
CA CYS A 127 5.45 -32.43 1.30
C CYS A 127 5.08 -31.90 -0.09
N GLU A 128 3.94 -31.23 -0.21
CA GLU A 128 3.51 -30.62 -1.46
C GLU A 128 4.63 -29.69 -1.97
N GLU A 129 5.07 -29.94 -3.20
CA GLU A 129 6.08 -29.14 -3.89
C GLU A 129 5.64 -27.67 -3.89
N ARG A 130 6.29 -26.84 -3.07
CA ARG A 130 6.01 -25.40 -3.01
C ARG A 130 6.42 -24.77 -4.33
N SER A 131 5.42 -24.46 -5.14
CA SER A 131 5.60 -23.93 -6.48
C SER A 131 4.62 -22.80 -6.77
N TRP A 132 5.10 -21.83 -7.55
CA TRP A 132 4.40 -20.61 -7.88
C TRP A 132 4.56 -20.29 -9.36
N LEU A 133 3.63 -19.50 -9.88
CA LEU A 133 3.77 -18.83 -11.17
C LEU A 133 4.11 -17.36 -10.92
N ALA A 134 5.27 -16.93 -11.41
CA ALA A 134 5.64 -15.53 -11.43
C ALA A 134 5.24 -14.92 -12.79
N LEU A 135 4.42 -13.88 -12.74
CA LEU A 135 3.99 -13.10 -13.89
C LEU A 135 4.88 -11.87 -14.00
N ALA A 136 5.48 -11.63 -15.17
CA ALA A 136 6.50 -10.62 -15.36
C ALA A 136 6.21 -9.74 -16.59
N GLY A 137 6.46 -8.44 -16.47
CA GLY A 137 6.51 -7.50 -17.59
C GLY A 137 7.94 -7.29 -18.07
N ILE A 138 8.26 -7.83 -19.25
CA ILE A 138 9.59 -7.83 -19.88
C ILE A 138 9.39 -7.68 -21.38
N ASN A 139 9.63 -6.48 -21.93
CA ASN A 139 9.55 -6.28 -23.37
C ASN A 139 10.53 -7.17 -24.14
N SER A 140 10.11 -7.63 -25.32
CA SER A 140 11.01 -8.23 -26.30
C SER A 140 12.05 -7.20 -26.80
N SER A 141 13.08 -7.65 -27.50
CA SER A 141 14.08 -6.74 -28.08
C SER A 141 13.46 -5.64 -28.94
N GLU A 142 14.10 -4.48 -29.02
CA GLU A 142 13.76 -3.35 -29.87
C GLU A 142 13.57 -3.80 -31.31
N SER A 143 14.43 -4.71 -31.79
CA SER A 143 14.31 -5.30 -33.13
C SER A 143 13.01 -6.07 -33.35
N ALA A 144 12.55 -6.81 -32.34
CA ALA A 144 11.28 -7.54 -32.38
C ALA A 144 10.09 -6.57 -32.30
N GLN A 145 10.18 -5.56 -31.43
CA GLN A 145 9.15 -4.52 -31.30
C GLN A 145 9.00 -3.73 -32.62
N GLN A 146 10.11 -3.37 -33.28
CA GLN A 146 10.08 -2.75 -34.61
C GLN A 146 9.46 -3.65 -35.68
N ALA A 147 9.58 -4.98 -35.53
CA ALA A 147 8.91 -5.97 -36.36
C ALA A 147 7.43 -6.19 -35.96
N GLY A 148 6.91 -5.44 -34.99
CA GLY A 148 5.53 -5.51 -34.53
C GLY A 148 5.23 -6.70 -33.61
N LYS A 149 6.25 -7.26 -32.95
CA LYS A 149 6.12 -8.36 -31.99
C LYS A 149 6.73 -7.99 -30.64
N ASN A 150 5.93 -8.04 -29.59
CA ASN A 150 6.34 -7.78 -28.22
C ASN A 150 5.69 -8.79 -27.26
N ASP A 151 6.38 -9.90 -27.02
CA ASP A 151 5.99 -10.94 -26.06
C ASP A 151 6.28 -10.47 -24.61
N HIS A 152 5.66 -9.35 -24.24
CA HIS A 152 5.99 -8.54 -23.08
C HIS A 152 5.53 -9.15 -21.75
N PHE A 153 4.52 -10.01 -21.80
CA PHE A 153 4.00 -10.69 -20.62
C PHE A 153 4.58 -12.10 -20.55
N ARG A 154 5.33 -12.39 -19.48
CA ARG A 154 6.01 -13.67 -19.31
C ARG A 154 5.56 -14.38 -18.05
N VAL A 155 5.42 -15.69 -18.14
CA VAL A 155 5.11 -16.56 -17.01
C VAL A 155 6.33 -17.41 -16.71
N PHE A 156 6.81 -17.38 -15.47
CA PHE A 156 7.88 -18.23 -14.98
C PHE A 156 7.34 -19.21 -13.94
N ARG A 157 7.80 -20.46 -13.98
CA ARG A 157 7.64 -21.39 -12.86
C ARG A 157 8.75 -21.11 -11.86
N VAL A 158 8.36 -20.94 -10.59
CA VAL A 158 9.26 -20.82 -9.46
C VAL A 158 8.98 -22.00 -8.53
N SER A 159 10.00 -22.75 -8.16
CA SER A 159 9.90 -23.81 -7.15
C SER A 159 10.98 -23.61 -6.09
N ALA A 160 10.66 -23.94 -4.84
CA ALA A 160 11.61 -23.93 -3.74
C ALA A 160 11.13 -24.84 -2.61
N GLU A 161 11.39 -26.14 -2.75
CA GLU A 161 11.16 -27.12 -1.68
C GLU A 161 12.23 -26.97 -0.59
N THR A 162 13.49 -26.99 -1.03
CA THR A 162 14.68 -26.75 -0.21
C THR A 162 15.47 -25.58 -0.78
N PRO A 163 16.37 -24.95 -0.01
CA PRO A 163 17.24 -23.91 -0.54
C PRO A 163 18.03 -24.36 -1.79
N ASP A 164 18.48 -25.61 -1.82
CA ASP A 164 19.31 -26.17 -2.91
C ASP A 164 18.48 -26.63 -4.12
N SER A 165 17.18 -26.87 -3.96
CA SER A 165 16.28 -27.28 -5.05
C SER A 165 15.52 -26.12 -5.69
N ALA A 166 15.85 -24.88 -5.31
CA ALA A 166 15.18 -23.70 -5.84
C ALA A 166 15.47 -23.53 -7.34
N SER A 167 14.42 -23.24 -8.13
CA SER A 167 14.57 -23.04 -9.56
C SER A 167 13.62 -21.97 -10.10
N ILE A 168 14.04 -21.31 -11.17
CA ILE A 168 13.21 -20.38 -11.95
C ILE A 168 13.33 -20.77 -13.42
N SER A 169 12.21 -21.02 -14.09
CA SER A 169 12.20 -21.38 -15.51
C SER A 169 11.06 -20.68 -16.26
N LEU A 170 11.32 -20.28 -17.50
CA LEU A 170 10.31 -19.68 -18.36
C LEU A 170 9.26 -20.74 -18.75
N ALA A 171 7.98 -20.42 -18.55
CA ALA A 171 6.86 -21.29 -18.85
C ALA A 171 6.12 -20.89 -20.14
N SER A 172 5.84 -19.59 -20.32
CA SER A 172 5.21 -19.06 -21.52
C SER A 172 5.45 -17.55 -21.68
N GLN A 173 5.20 -17.04 -22.88
CA GLN A 173 5.31 -15.62 -23.23
C GLN A 173 4.10 -15.23 -24.09
N HIS A 174 3.59 -14.02 -23.90
CA HIS A 174 2.33 -13.56 -24.47
C HIS A 174 2.38 -12.07 -24.82
N GLU A 175 1.54 -11.68 -25.76
CA GLU A 175 1.34 -10.30 -26.19
C GLU A 175 -0.12 -9.89 -25.96
N PHE A 176 -0.35 -8.98 -25.00
CA PHE A 176 -1.71 -8.56 -24.61
C PHE A 176 -2.07 -7.11 -24.96
N PHE A 177 -1.08 -6.25 -25.21
CA PHE A 177 -1.33 -4.86 -25.57
C PHE A 177 -1.58 -4.75 -27.07
N SER A 178 -2.51 -3.88 -27.46
CA SER A 178 -2.94 -3.80 -28.85
C SER A 178 -1.96 -3.05 -29.77
N SER A 179 -1.04 -2.26 -29.20
CA SER A 179 0.01 -1.58 -29.95
C SER A 179 1.36 -2.23 -29.69
N THR A 180 1.94 -2.81 -30.73
CA THR A 180 3.18 -3.63 -30.66
C THR A 180 4.36 -2.99 -31.39
N VAL A 181 4.09 -1.99 -32.24
CA VAL A 181 5.09 -1.27 -33.05
C VAL A 181 5.67 -0.05 -32.31
N ASP A 182 5.14 0.26 -31.13
CA ASP A 182 5.58 1.42 -30.35
C ASP A 182 6.70 1.03 -29.37
N VAL A 183 7.96 1.17 -29.83
CA VAL A 183 9.17 0.88 -29.04
C VAL A 183 9.23 1.68 -27.73
N GLY A 184 8.48 2.78 -27.63
CA GLY A 184 8.38 3.54 -26.38
C GLY A 184 7.47 2.91 -25.32
N SER A 185 6.60 1.97 -25.69
CA SER A 185 5.61 1.38 -24.79
C SER A 185 6.17 0.16 -24.07
N TYR A 186 5.91 0.02 -22.78
CA TYR A 186 6.36 -1.13 -21.98
C TYR A 186 5.31 -1.53 -20.95
N GLN A 187 5.35 -2.77 -20.47
CA GLN A 187 4.51 -3.19 -19.35
C GLN A 187 5.05 -2.62 -18.03
N ARG A 188 4.43 -1.54 -17.57
CA ARG A 188 4.82 -0.84 -16.34
C ARG A 188 4.26 -1.50 -15.08
N LEU A 189 3.04 -2.03 -15.16
CA LEU A 189 2.28 -2.46 -13.99
C LEU A 189 1.81 -3.90 -14.15
N ILE A 190 1.83 -4.64 -13.03
CA ILE A 190 1.10 -5.89 -12.86
C ILE A 190 0.65 -6.04 -11.40
N ARG A 191 -0.60 -6.46 -11.20
CA ARG A 191 -1.16 -6.88 -9.91
C ARG A 191 -2.02 -8.12 -10.11
N THR A 192 -2.11 -8.97 -9.10
CA THR A 192 -2.97 -10.16 -9.11
C THR A 192 -3.64 -10.34 -7.76
N ASN A 193 -4.85 -10.90 -7.77
CA ASN A 193 -5.51 -11.44 -6.58
C ASN A 193 -5.53 -12.99 -6.60
N GLY A 194 -4.68 -13.61 -7.41
CA GLY A 194 -4.60 -15.05 -7.65
C GLY A 194 -5.47 -15.51 -8.83
N SER A 195 -6.76 -15.16 -8.83
CA SER A 195 -7.68 -15.57 -9.91
C SER A 195 -7.58 -14.70 -11.16
N VAL A 196 -7.27 -13.41 -11.00
CA VAL A 196 -7.20 -12.42 -12.07
C VAL A 196 -5.90 -11.65 -11.96
N ALA A 197 -5.33 -11.29 -13.10
CA ALA A 197 -4.21 -10.37 -13.20
C ALA A 197 -4.64 -9.10 -13.94
N ALA A 198 -4.16 -7.94 -13.51
CA ALA A 198 -4.33 -6.67 -14.20
C ALA A 198 -2.96 -6.10 -14.55
N ILE A 199 -2.77 -5.76 -15.81
CA ILE A 199 -1.55 -5.17 -16.35
C ILE A 199 -1.82 -3.78 -16.91
N GLY A 200 -0.82 -2.90 -16.83
CA GLY A 200 -0.90 -1.54 -17.35
C GLY A 200 0.33 -1.19 -18.17
N SER A 201 0.13 -0.60 -19.34
CA SER A 201 1.23 -0.08 -20.15
C SER A 201 1.71 1.27 -19.60
N GLY A 202 3.02 1.52 -19.71
CA GLY A 202 3.62 2.84 -19.59
C GLY A 202 4.02 3.34 -20.98
N ALA A 203 3.98 4.65 -21.17
CA ALA A 203 4.36 5.28 -22.42
C ALA A 203 5.68 6.03 -22.22
N GLY A 204 6.71 5.68 -22.98
CA GLY A 204 7.94 6.47 -23.05
C GLY A 204 7.68 7.84 -23.69
N LEU A 205 8.64 8.76 -23.59
CA LEU A 205 8.54 10.12 -24.17
C LEU A 205 8.21 10.14 -25.67
N VAL A 206 8.50 9.04 -26.38
CA VAL A 206 8.38 8.91 -27.83
C VAL A 206 7.11 8.15 -28.24
N SER A 207 6.38 7.60 -27.27
CA SER A 207 5.22 6.74 -27.52
C SER A 207 4.06 7.51 -28.17
N LYS A 208 3.44 6.87 -29.16
CA LYS A 208 2.29 7.38 -29.92
C LYS A 208 1.01 6.60 -29.62
N ALA A 209 1.13 5.42 -29.01
CA ALA A 209 0.02 4.59 -28.62
C ALA A 209 -0.71 5.16 -27.39
N ALA A 210 -2.03 4.92 -27.33
CA ALA A 210 -2.78 5.15 -26.11
C ALA A 210 -2.40 4.08 -25.09
N SER A 211 -2.26 4.47 -23.81
CA SER A 211 -2.02 3.50 -22.74
C SER A 211 -3.23 2.59 -22.52
N GLU A 212 -2.98 1.35 -22.12
CA GLU A 212 -4.01 0.35 -21.88
C GLU A 212 -3.87 -0.27 -20.48
N VAL A 213 -5.03 -0.58 -19.88
CA VAL A 213 -5.14 -1.51 -18.76
C VAL A 213 -5.85 -2.76 -19.26
N VAL A 214 -5.23 -3.92 -19.08
CA VAL A 214 -5.78 -5.22 -19.51
C VAL A 214 -5.96 -6.11 -18.31
N ILE A 215 -7.12 -6.74 -18.20
CA ILE A 215 -7.48 -7.65 -17.12
C ILE A 215 -7.58 -9.06 -17.72
N LEU A 216 -6.88 -10.00 -17.10
CA LEU A 216 -6.68 -11.36 -17.57
C LEU A 216 -7.24 -12.36 -16.54
N ASP A 217 -7.88 -13.42 -17.00
CA ASP A 217 -8.01 -14.63 -16.20
C ASP A 217 -6.61 -15.21 -15.95
N THR A 218 -6.23 -15.51 -14.72
CA THR A 218 -4.86 -16.01 -14.49
C THR A 218 -4.69 -17.47 -14.92
N PRO A 219 -5.65 -18.38 -14.65
CA PRO A 219 -5.57 -19.76 -15.14
C PRO A 219 -5.53 -19.89 -16.66
N SER A 220 -6.45 -19.25 -17.39
CA SER A 220 -6.54 -19.40 -18.86
C SER A 220 -5.74 -18.34 -19.65
N LEU A 221 -5.35 -17.24 -19.02
CA LEU A 221 -4.78 -16.06 -19.66
C LEU A 221 -5.71 -15.37 -20.67
N ASP A 222 -7.01 -15.67 -20.61
CA ASP A 222 -8.01 -15.00 -21.43
C ASP A 222 -8.19 -13.54 -21.00
N ILE A 223 -8.29 -12.63 -21.98
CA ILE A 223 -8.61 -11.23 -21.72
C ILE A 223 -10.06 -11.14 -21.24
N LYS A 224 -10.23 -10.82 -19.96
CA LYS A 224 -11.55 -10.54 -19.37
C LYS A 224 -12.04 -9.15 -19.69
N ARG A 225 -11.13 -8.18 -19.84
CA ARG A 225 -11.47 -6.77 -20.11
C ARG A 225 -10.25 -5.98 -20.59
N ARG A 226 -10.47 -5.06 -21.53
CA ARG A 226 -9.48 -4.07 -21.97
C ARG A 226 -10.02 -2.65 -21.77
N ILE A 227 -9.19 -1.76 -21.23
CA ILE A 227 -9.51 -0.36 -20.98
C ILE A 227 -8.45 0.47 -21.70
N ARG A 228 -8.88 1.27 -22.68
CA ARG A 228 -8.01 2.24 -23.36
C ARG A 228 -8.12 3.59 -22.69
N LEU A 229 -7.01 4.15 -22.25
CA LEU A 229 -6.98 5.46 -21.63
C LEU A 229 -7.11 6.55 -22.71
N PRO A 230 -7.88 7.62 -22.46
CA PRO A 230 -8.07 8.68 -23.42
C PRO A 230 -6.78 9.51 -23.62
N GLY A 231 -6.53 9.94 -24.85
CA GLY A 231 -5.43 10.84 -25.17
C GLY A 231 -4.05 10.24 -24.89
N LYS A 232 -3.22 10.98 -24.16
CA LYS A 232 -1.86 10.58 -23.75
C LYS A 232 -1.76 10.26 -22.26
N GLU A 233 -2.89 9.95 -21.62
CA GLU A 233 -2.87 9.58 -20.21
C GLU A 233 -2.22 8.20 -20.04
N GLU A 234 -1.52 8.03 -18.93
CA GLU A 234 -0.93 6.77 -18.51
C GLU A 234 -1.62 6.26 -17.25
N CYS A 235 -1.64 4.93 -17.11
CA CYS A 235 -1.99 4.31 -15.85
C CYS A 235 -0.80 4.49 -14.89
N ALA A 236 -0.96 5.38 -13.91
CA ALA A 236 0.07 5.68 -12.94
C ALA A 236 0.26 4.50 -11.97
N ASP A 237 -0.85 3.87 -11.56
CA ASP A 237 -0.90 2.66 -10.73
C ASP A 237 -2.29 2.00 -10.83
N LEU A 238 -2.38 0.74 -10.43
CA LEU A 238 -3.62 -0.04 -10.36
C LEU A 238 -3.59 -1.03 -9.20
N ASP A 239 -4.76 -1.51 -8.78
CA ASP A 239 -4.89 -2.58 -7.79
C ASP A 239 -6.17 -3.40 -7.98
N LEU A 240 -6.19 -4.59 -7.38
CA LEU A 240 -7.29 -5.55 -7.46
C LEU A 240 -7.86 -5.85 -6.07
N SER A 241 -9.17 -5.85 -5.94
CA SER A 241 -9.82 -6.30 -4.71
C SER A 241 -10.08 -7.81 -4.75
N ALA A 242 -10.24 -8.39 -3.56
CA ALA A 242 -10.73 -9.76 -3.43
C ALA A 242 -12.19 -9.92 -3.94
N GLY A 243 -12.97 -8.83 -3.90
CA GLY A 243 -14.37 -8.79 -4.36
C GLY A 243 -14.55 -8.61 -5.87
N GLY A 244 -13.49 -8.75 -6.67
CA GLY A 244 -13.58 -8.66 -8.12
C GLY A 244 -13.69 -7.24 -8.67
N LEU A 245 -13.20 -6.23 -7.95
CA LEU A 245 -13.07 -4.86 -8.44
C LEU A 245 -11.62 -4.56 -8.84
N VAL A 246 -11.48 -3.67 -9.82
CA VAL A 246 -10.22 -3.07 -10.24
C VAL A 246 -10.30 -1.58 -9.95
N VAL A 247 -9.26 -1.04 -9.31
CA VAL A 247 -9.04 0.40 -9.24
C VAL A 247 -7.79 0.73 -10.05
N TYR A 248 -7.84 1.80 -10.83
CA TYR A 248 -6.65 2.37 -11.44
C TYR A 248 -6.69 3.89 -11.36
N CYS A 249 -5.51 4.52 -11.41
CA CYS A 249 -5.42 5.96 -11.49
C CYS A 249 -4.56 6.42 -12.65
N THR A 250 -4.90 7.57 -13.20
CA THR A 250 -3.98 8.38 -14.01
C THR A 250 -3.24 9.34 -13.09
N ALA A 251 -2.50 10.30 -13.64
CA ALA A 251 -1.92 11.38 -12.83
C ALA A 251 -3.00 12.26 -12.15
N LYS A 252 -4.25 12.27 -12.64
CA LYS A 252 -5.29 13.22 -12.22
C LYS A 252 -6.55 12.58 -11.68
N GLU A 253 -6.87 11.38 -12.14
CA GLU A 253 -8.19 10.78 -11.94
C GLU A 253 -8.05 9.35 -11.39
N ILE A 254 -9.05 8.89 -10.62
CA ILE A 254 -9.16 7.52 -10.15
C ILE A 254 -10.43 6.92 -10.74
N PHE A 255 -10.33 5.69 -11.22
CA PHE A 255 -11.43 4.96 -11.79
C PHE A 255 -11.59 3.61 -11.09
N VAL A 256 -12.83 3.18 -10.93
CA VAL A 256 -13.18 1.87 -10.37
C VAL A 256 -14.06 1.13 -11.37
N THR A 257 -13.80 -0.16 -11.55
CA THR A 257 -14.60 -1.01 -12.42
C THR A 257 -14.58 -2.46 -11.95
N SER A 258 -15.44 -3.31 -12.54
CA SER A 258 -15.42 -4.75 -12.28
C SER A 258 -14.32 -5.44 -13.09
N THR A 259 -13.72 -6.48 -12.51
CA THR A 259 -12.80 -7.42 -13.16
C THR A 259 -13.43 -8.12 -14.36
N ILE A 260 -14.77 -8.25 -14.37
CA ILE A 260 -15.52 -8.81 -15.49
C ILE A 260 -16.17 -7.66 -16.25
N GLY A 261 -15.96 -7.63 -17.56
CA GLY A 261 -16.73 -6.78 -18.45
C GLY A 261 -16.48 -7.19 -19.90
N LYS A 262 -17.53 -7.51 -20.66
CA LYS A 262 -17.39 -7.71 -22.11
C LYS A 262 -16.81 -6.44 -22.73
N ASP A 263 -16.09 -6.55 -23.86
CA ASP A 263 -15.76 -5.38 -24.68
C ASP A 263 -17.06 -4.62 -24.98
N GLY A 264 -17.14 -3.35 -24.53
CA GLY A 264 -18.37 -2.54 -24.57
C GLY A 264 -19.26 -2.58 -23.31
N GLY A 265 -18.81 -3.20 -22.22
CA GLY A 265 -19.47 -3.12 -20.90
C GLY A 265 -19.42 -1.71 -20.29
N GLU A 266 -20.11 -1.52 -19.15
CA GLU A 266 -20.18 -0.20 -18.47
C GLU A 266 -18.80 0.44 -18.32
N PRO A 267 -18.62 1.71 -18.72
CA PRO A 267 -17.32 2.36 -18.66
C PRO A 267 -16.80 2.41 -17.21
N PRO A 268 -15.47 2.43 -17.01
CA PRO A 268 -14.91 2.61 -15.68
C PRO A 268 -15.50 3.84 -14.99
N ARG A 269 -16.02 3.66 -13.78
CA ARG A 269 -16.62 4.74 -13.01
C ARG A 269 -15.52 5.63 -12.47
N LYS A 270 -15.50 6.88 -12.94
CA LYS A 270 -14.64 7.93 -12.38
C LYS A 270 -15.09 8.28 -10.97
N ILE A 271 -14.17 8.20 -10.02
CA ILE A 271 -14.42 8.71 -8.68
C ILE A 271 -14.32 10.23 -8.74
N THR A 272 -15.36 10.93 -8.30
CA THR A 272 -15.55 12.37 -8.41
C THR A 272 -15.51 13.00 -7.03
N TRP A 273 -14.65 13.99 -6.84
CA TRP A 273 -14.46 14.58 -5.52
C TRP A 273 -15.64 15.48 -5.19
N GLN A 274 -16.22 15.30 -4.01
CA GLN A 274 -17.30 16.17 -3.52
C GLN A 274 -16.83 17.60 -3.17
N SER A 275 -15.53 17.90 -3.27
CA SER A 275 -14.98 19.23 -3.01
C SER A 275 -14.82 20.01 -4.32
N SER A 276 -15.29 21.27 -4.32
CA SER A 276 -15.17 22.21 -5.45
C SER A 276 -13.72 22.52 -5.86
N THR A 277 -12.73 22.16 -5.04
CA THR A 277 -11.31 22.29 -5.37
C THR A 277 -10.76 21.01 -6.00
N SER A 278 -10.42 21.08 -7.29
CA SER A 278 -9.65 20.03 -7.99
C SER A 278 -8.41 19.61 -7.19
N MET A 279 -8.06 18.31 -7.19
CA MET A 279 -6.84 17.82 -6.55
C MET A 279 -5.61 18.47 -7.19
N LYS A 280 -5.03 19.44 -6.51
CA LYS A 280 -3.77 20.05 -6.89
C LYS A 280 -2.65 19.06 -6.63
N GLY A 281 -2.22 18.32 -7.66
CA GLY A 281 -1.13 17.35 -7.55
C GLY A 281 -1.10 16.33 -8.70
N SER A 282 -0.28 15.30 -8.51
CA SER A 282 -0.24 14.11 -9.36
C SER A 282 -0.43 12.86 -8.49
N LEU A 283 -1.44 12.06 -8.80
CA LEU A 283 -1.60 10.73 -8.23
C LEU A 283 -0.42 9.86 -8.65
N ARG A 284 0.08 9.07 -7.70
CA ARG A 284 1.24 8.19 -7.88
C ARG A 284 0.90 6.73 -7.69
N SER A 285 0.07 6.42 -6.70
CA SER A 285 -0.23 5.05 -6.33
C SER A 285 -1.64 4.91 -5.77
N VAL A 286 -2.24 3.73 -5.93
CA VAL A 286 -3.54 3.36 -5.35
C VAL A 286 -3.50 1.93 -4.81
N ARG A 287 -4.13 1.68 -3.66
CA ARG A 287 -4.35 0.32 -3.14
C ARG A 287 -5.72 0.21 -2.50
N PHE A 288 -6.34 -0.97 -2.59
CA PHE A 288 -7.50 -1.27 -1.76
C PHE A 288 -7.11 -1.25 -0.27
N CYS A 289 -8.00 -0.71 0.55
CA CYS A 289 -7.89 -0.63 1.99
C CYS A 289 -9.24 -1.08 2.58
N GLY A 290 -9.55 -2.36 2.41
CA GLY A 290 -10.88 -2.92 2.64
C GLY A 290 -11.74 -2.94 1.37
N PRO A 291 -13.01 -3.38 1.48
CA PRO A 291 -13.88 -3.59 0.32
C PRO A 291 -14.39 -2.30 -0.32
N GLU A 292 -14.54 -1.24 0.47
CA GLU A 292 -15.21 0.01 0.09
C GLU A 292 -14.30 1.23 0.11
N CYS A 293 -13.02 1.03 0.44
CA CYS A 293 -12.06 2.11 0.60
C CYS A 293 -10.78 1.79 -0.15
N ILE A 294 -10.13 2.85 -0.62
CA ILE A 294 -8.78 2.81 -1.18
C ILE A 294 -7.89 3.80 -0.43
N VAL A 295 -6.60 3.54 -0.46
CA VAL A 295 -5.58 4.54 -0.16
C VAL A 295 -4.90 4.99 -1.45
N ALA A 296 -4.63 6.28 -1.57
CA ALA A 296 -3.98 6.85 -2.73
C ALA A 296 -2.88 7.83 -2.32
N VAL A 297 -1.76 7.83 -3.05
CA VAL A 297 -0.67 8.79 -2.83
C VAL A 297 -0.76 9.92 -3.84
N LEU A 298 -0.78 11.15 -3.32
CA LEU A 298 -0.79 12.38 -4.12
C LEU A 298 0.52 13.15 -3.90
N ASN A 299 1.28 13.34 -4.96
CA ASN A 299 2.45 14.22 -4.97
C ASN A 299 2.00 15.65 -5.23
N HIS A 300 2.42 16.59 -4.39
CA HIS A 300 2.04 18.00 -4.54
C HIS A 300 2.77 18.67 -5.72
N PRO A 301 2.17 19.70 -6.34
CA PRO A 301 2.83 20.47 -7.39
C PRO A 301 4.14 21.10 -6.91
N ALA A 302 5.05 21.38 -7.84
CA ALA A 302 6.34 22.01 -7.55
C ALA A 302 7.16 21.30 -6.46
N ARG A 303 6.95 19.98 -6.25
CA ARG A 303 7.69 19.16 -5.28
C ARG A 303 7.62 19.74 -3.85
N THR A 304 6.50 20.33 -3.47
CA THR A 304 6.34 20.95 -2.13
C THR A 304 6.13 19.91 -1.02
N GLY A 305 5.56 18.76 -1.36
CA GLY A 305 5.29 17.66 -0.44
C GLY A 305 4.57 16.49 -1.10
N SER A 306 4.12 15.56 -0.29
CA SER A 306 3.29 14.43 -0.72
C SER A 306 2.39 14.00 0.43
N GLU A 307 1.26 13.39 0.12
CA GLU A 307 0.28 12.95 1.12
C GLU A 307 -0.36 11.61 0.77
N LEU A 308 -0.83 10.92 1.80
CA LEU A 308 -1.68 9.74 1.71
C LEU A 308 -3.14 10.16 1.92
N LEU A 309 -3.99 9.75 1.01
CA LEU A 309 -5.44 9.95 1.04
C LEU A 309 -6.12 8.61 1.35
N LEU A 310 -7.13 8.63 2.22
CA LEU A 310 -8.08 7.53 2.39
C LEU A 310 -9.40 7.94 1.74
N ILE A 311 -9.82 7.19 0.74
CA ILE A 311 -10.95 7.52 -0.12
C ILE A 311 -11.98 6.40 -0.04
N ASP A 312 -13.20 6.76 0.32
CA ASP A 312 -14.39 5.94 0.12
C ASP A 312 -14.69 5.86 -1.37
N ILE A 313 -14.82 4.66 -1.92
CA ILE A 313 -15.12 4.45 -3.33
C ILE A 313 -16.60 4.13 -3.58
N THR A 314 -17.44 4.09 -2.54
CA THR A 314 -18.90 3.99 -2.67
C THR A 314 -19.47 5.32 -3.20
N GLY A 315 -20.47 5.24 -4.09
CA GLY A 315 -21.14 6.43 -4.65
C GLY A 315 -20.23 7.33 -5.50
N SER A 316 -20.18 8.63 -5.20
CA SER A 316 -19.36 9.60 -5.96
C SER A 316 -17.90 9.62 -5.53
N GLY A 317 -17.59 9.21 -4.31
CA GLY A 317 -16.24 9.20 -3.75
C GLY A 317 -15.98 10.32 -2.75
N LYS A 318 -15.56 9.93 -1.54
CA LYS A 318 -15.34 10.87 -0.43
C LYS A 318 -13.97 10.67 0.19
N CYS A 319 -13.20 11.74 0.32
CA CYS A 319 -11.96 11.70 1.09
C CYS A 319 -12.30 11.62 2.58
N LEU A 320 -12.08 10.45 3.19
CA LEU A 320 -12.37 10.19 4.60
C LEU A 320 -11.28 10.72 5.52
N ALA A 321 -10.03 10.63 5.10
CA ALA A 321 -8.88 11.16 5.82
C ALA A 321 -7.73 11.48 4.86
N ARG A 322 -6.85 12.37 5.30
CA ARG A 322 -5.61 12.69 4.59
C ARG A 322 -4.47 12.91 5.58
N LYS A 323 -3.26 12.60 5.17
CA LYS A 323 -2.06 12.80 5.98
C LYS A 323 -0.86 13.11 5.10
N ASN A 324 -0.22 14.26 5.34
CA ASN A 324 1.08 14.55 4.75
C ASN A 324 2.09 13.49 5.18
N LEU A 325 2.88 13.03 4.21
CA LEU A 325 4.07 12.22 4.48
C LEU A 325 5.09 13.06 5.24
N HIS A 326 6.18 12.43 5.69
CA HIS A 326 7.22 13.19 6.40
C HIS A 326 7.71 14.38 5.53
N LYS A 327 8.17 15.44 6.19
CA LYS A 327 8.45 16.75 5.56
C LYS A 327 9.48 16.73 4.41
N ASN A 328 10.29 15.66 4.32
CA ASN A 328 11.33 15.51 3.30
C ASN A 328 10.85 14.74 2.06
N VAL A 329 9.75 13.98 2.12
CA VAL A 329 9.17 13.39 0.90
C VAL A 329 8.59 14.52 0.06
N LYS A 330 9.34 14.95 -0.95
CA LYS A 330 8.89 15.89 -1.98
C LYS A 330 8.19 15.21 -3.16
N ALA A 331 8.35 13.90 -3.28
CA ALA A 331 7.57 13.03 -4.13
C ALA A 331 7.70 11.59 -3.62
N ALA A 332 6.60 10.88 -3.52
CA ALA A 332 6.60 9.44 -3.31
C ALA A 332 6.99 8.69 -4.59
N THR A 333 7.71 7.57 -4.43
CA THR A 333 8.17 6.69 -5.51
C THR A 333 7.48 5.33 -5.55
N ALA A 334 7.02 4.80 -4.43
CA ALA A 334 6.31 3.53 -4.41
C ALA A 334 5.36 3.47 -3.22
N MET A 335 4.31 2.66 -3.35
CA MET A 335 3.42 2.31 -2.25
C MET A 335 3.03 0.84 -2.34
N ASP A 336 2.95 0.22 -1.17
CA ASP A 336 2.25 -1.05 -0.99
C ASP A 336 1.38 -0.99 0.26
N ALA A 337 0.31 -1.78 0.27
CA ALA A 337 -0.62 -1.84 1.38
C ALA A 337 -1.12 -3.27 1.55
N ILE A 338 -1.30 -3.69 2.80
CA ILE A 338 -1.86 -5.00 3.12
C ILE A 338 -2.76 -4.90 4.35
N SER A 339 -3.94 -5.53 4.26
CA SER A 339 -4.88 -5.63 5.38
C SER A 339 -4.41 -6.68 6.37
N LEU A 340 -4.16 -6.29 7.62
CA LEU A 340 -3.84 -7.22 8.71
C LEU A 340 -5.10 -7.83 9.37
N GLY A 341 -6.25 -7.20 9.13
CA GLY A 341 -7.56 -7.61 9.60
C GLY A 341 -8.65 -6.66 9.07
N PRO A 342 -9.90 -6.80 9.53
CA PRO A 342 -11.04 -6.03 9.02
C PRO A 342 -10.96 -4.53 9.35
N HIS A 343 -10.15 -4.15 10.33
CA HIS A 343 -10.08 -2.77 10.84
C HIS A 343 -8.71 -2.11 10.67
N GLN A 344 -7.72 -2.84 10.16
CA GLN A 344 -6.35 -2.34 10.10
C GLN A 344 -5.66 -2.73 8.79
N THR A 345 -5.25 -1.71 8.06
CA THR A 345 -4.40 -1.82 6.88
C THR A 345 -3.08 -1.14 7.17
N ILE A 346 -1.97 -1.82 6.95
CA ILE A 346 -0.66 -1.19 6.98
C ILE A 346 -0.29 -0.72 5.57
N VAL A 347 0.36 0.43 5.49
CA VAL A 347 0.74 1.09 4.24
C VAL A 347 2.21 1.45 4.34
N SER A 348 3.00 1.07 3.35
CA SER A 348 4.39 1.49 3.22
C SER A 348 4.53 2.40 2.02
N ILE A 349 5.22 3.53 2.19
CA ILE A 349 5.46 4.50 1.14
C ILE A 349 6.95 4.82 1.06
N ALA A 350 7.53 4.68 -0.13
CA ALA A 350 8.88 5.12 -0.40
C ALA A 350 8.91 6.57 -0.90
N GLY A 351 9.86 7.36 -0.40
CA GLY A 351 10.13 8.72 -0.84
C GLY A 351 11.28 8.81 -1.84
N ALA A 352 11.25 9.84 -2.69
CA ALA A 352 12.37 10.20 -3.54
C ALA A 352 13.63 10.60 -2.74
N ASP A 353 13.48 10.89 -1.44
CA ASP A 353 14.56 11.15 -0.49
C ASP A 353 15.13 9.86 0.13
N GLN A 354 14.89 8.71 -0.49
CA GLN A 354 15.41 7.39 -0.07
C GLN A 354 14.91 6.95 1.32
N SER A 355 13.78 7.49 1.75
CA SER A 355 13.09 7.07 2.97
C SER A 355 11.99 6.05 2.70
N VAL A 356 11.69 5.22 3.69
CA VAL A 356 10.52 4.33 3.72
C VAL A 356 9.69 4.70 4.95
N GLU A 357 8.46 5.14 4.74
CA GLU A 357 7.52 5.45 5.81
C GLU A 357 6.47 4.33 5.93
N VAL A 358 6.34 3.76 7.13
CA VAL A 358 5.31 2.79 7.47
C VAL A 358 4.19 3.50 8.23
N LEU A 359 2.98 3.41 7.69
CA LEU A 359 1.76 3.99 8.22
C LEU A 359 0.74 2.89 8.52
N VAL A 360 -0.22 3.23 9.36
CA VAL A 360 -1.40 2.40 9.63
C VAL A 360 -2.66 3.21 9.35
N VAL A 361 -3.60 2.58 8.66
CA VAL A 361 -4.97 3.04 8.48
C VAL A 361 -5.86 2.16 9.35
N GLU A 362 -6.51 2.78 10.33
CA GLU A 362 -7.39 2.08 11.26
C GLU A 362 -8.48 3.01 11.75
N ASN A 363 -9.73 2.54 11.68
CA ASN A 363 -10.93 3.30 12.03
C ASN A 363 -10.95 4.68 11.34
N TYR A 364 -10.68 4.70 10.03
CA TYR A 364 -10.60 5.88 9.19
C TYR A 364 -9.55 6.93 9.61
N LYS A 365 -8.59 6.56 10.47
CA LYS A 365 -7.48 7.42 10.88
C LYS A 365 -6.17 6.90 10.30
N ILE A 366 -5.34 7.81 9.82
CA ILE A 366 -4.01 7.52 9.31
C ILE A 366 -2.97 7.94 10.35
N ALA A 367 -2.10 7.02 10.76
CA ALA A 367 -1.01 7.31 11.70
C ALA A 367 0.33 6.79 11.18
N THR A 368 1.41 7.57 11.40
CA THR A 368 2.77 7.10 11.11
C THR A 368 3.21 6.15 12.21
N VAL A 369 3.74 4.99 11.84
CA VAL A 369 4.32 4.01 12.77
C VAL A 369 5.82 4.23 12.87
N LYS A 370 6.51 4.28 11.72
CA LYS A 370 7.96 4.44 11.65
C LYS A 370 8.38 5.07 10.32
N THR A 371 9.44 5.87 10.35
CA THR A 371 10.12 6.34 9.15
C THR A 371 11.57 5.88 9.18
N PHE A 372 11.99 5.13 8.17
CA PHE A 372 13.37 4.76 7.92
C PHE A 372 13.95 5.74 6.91
N ARG A 373 15.12 6.31 7.19
CA ARG A 373 15.79 7.29 6.32
C ARG A 373 17.03 6.66 5.72
N GLU A 374 17.44 7.15 4.56
CA GLU A 374 18.69 6.72 3.90
C GLU A 374 18.74 5.19 3.74
N VAL A 375 17.59 4.58 3.39
CA VAL A 375 17.43 3.13 3.30
C VAL A 375 18.30 2.57 2.17
N HIS A 376 18.42 3.34 1.09
CA HIS A 376 19.20 3.00 -0.09
C HIS A 376 20.06 4.20 -0.50
N PRO A 377 21.21 3.97 -1.16
CA PRO A 377 22.07 5.07 -1.63
C PRO A 377 21.51 5.79 -2.87
N PHE A 378 20.56 5.17 -3.59
CA PHE A 378 19.87 5.75 -4.74
C PHE A 378 18.36 5.52 -4.65
N GLN A 379 17.62 6.03 -5.64
CA GLN A 379 16.16 6.04 -5.66
C GLN A 379 15.57 4.64 -5.40
N ILE A 380 14.56 4.61 -4.53
CA ILE A 380 13.76 3.41 -4.23
C ILE A 380 12.76 3.19 -5.36
N THR A 381 12.78 2.00 -5.95
CA THR A 381 11.95 1.61 -7.10
C THR A 381 10.68 0.90 -6.67
N LYS A 382 10.74 0.07 -5.61
CA LYS A 382 9.55 -0.62 -5.08
C LYS A 382 9.65 -0.87 -3.57
N VAL A 383 8.48 -0.87 -2.93
CA VAL A 383 8.24 -1.45 -1.60
C VAL A 383 7.20 -2.57 -1.73
N ALA A 384 7.32 -3.64 -0.96
CA ALA A 384 6.42 -4.79 -0.99
C ALA A 384 6.29 -5.42 0.39
N PHE A 385 5.07 -5.68 0.87
CA PHE A 385 4.84 -6.50 2.06
C PHE A 385 4.85 -7.99 1.71
N SER A 386 5.30 -8.83 2.63
CA SER A 386 5.02 -10.26 2.59
C SER A 386 3.53 -10.52 2.83
N PRO A 387 3.01 -11.71 2.46
CA PRO A 387 1.71 -12.15 2.94
C PRO A 387 1.60 -12.04 4.47
N VAL A 388 0.39 -11.84 4.97
CA VAL A 388 0.14 -11.78 6.41
C VAL A 388 0.43 -13.15 7.01
N PRO A 389 1.35 -13.23 7.99
CA PRO A 389 1.78 -14.51 8.51
C PRO A 389 0.70 -15.19 9.36
N VAL A 390 0.55 -16.49 9.15
CA VAL A 390 -0.35 -17.31 9.98
C VAL A 390 0.33 -17.67 11.30
N ALA A 391 1.59 -18.11 11.25
CA ALA A 391 2.32 -18.59 12.43
C ALA A 391 3.23 -17.51 13.04
N HIS A 392 3.91 -16.72 12.21
CA HIS A 392 4.94 -15.79 12.69
C HIS A 392 4.36 -14.51 13.31
N GLU A 393 5.05 -14.00 14.34
CA GLU A 393 4.70 -12.74 15.01
C GLU A 393 5.35 -11.53 14.35
N HIS A 394 5.65 -11.61 13.06
CA HIS A 394 6.25 -10.51 12.30
C HIS A 394 5.89 -10.59 10.83
N ILE A 395 5.70 -9.43 10.20
CA ILE A 395 5.54 -9.31 8.76
C ILE A 395 6.80 -8.70 8.17
N GLN A 396 7.15 -9.12 6.96
CA GLN A 396 8.29 -8.58 6.25
C GLN A 396 7.86 -7.45 5.32
N LEU A 397 8.72 -6.44 5.21
CA LEU A 397 8.58 -5.35 4.26
C LEU A 397 9.90 -5.26 3.48
N ALA A 398 9.86 -5.52 2.19
CA ALA A 398 11.00 -5.33 1.30
C ALA A 398 10.97 -3.94 0.68
N SER A 399 12.16 -3.40 0.44
CA SER A 399 12.40 -2.21 -0.38
C SER A 399 13.55 -2.46 -1.34
N THR A 400 13.44 -1.94 -2.56
CA THR A 400 14.40 -2.19 -3.64
C THR A 400 14.79 -0.89 -4.31
N SER A 401 15.96 -0.86 -4.93
CA SER A 401 16.52 0.35 -5.52
C SER A 401 17.26 0.06 -6.80
N ILE A 402 17.34 1.09 -7.65
CA ILE A 402 18.23 1.14 -8.81
C ILE A 402 19.71 0.99 -8.42
N ALA A 403 20.05 1.10 -7.13
CA ALA A 403 21.36 0.86 -6.54
C ALA A 403 21.77 -0.63 -6.43
N ASN A 404 21.01 -1.55 -7.03
CA ASN A 404 21.16 -3.00 -6.89
C ASN A 404 20.92 -3.54 -5.48
N THR A 405 20.39 -2.73 -4.56
CA THR A 405 20.21 -3.11 -3.15
C THR A 405 18.78 -3.52 -2.86
N VAL A 406 18.62 -4.58 -2.07
CA VAL A 406 17.36 -4.97 -1.41
C VAL A 406 17.54 -4.77 0.08
N VAL A 407 16.58 -4.11 0.74
CA VAL A 407 16.50 -4.02 2.20
C VAL A 407 15.20 -4.66 2.66
N VAL A 408 15.28 -5.63 3.57
CA VAL A 408 14.12 -6.29 4.19
C VAL A 408 14.01 -5.87 5.64
N PHE A 409 12.86 -5.32 6.01
CA PHE A 409 12.49 -4.95 7.37
C PHE A 409 11.63 -6.03 8.00
N THR A 410 11.87 -6.34 9.27
CA THR A 410 11.03 -7.22 10.07
C THR A 410 10.17 -6.38 11.00
N LEU A 411 8.87 -6.31 10.75
CA LEU A 411 7.91 -5.52 11.51
C LEU A 411 7.13 -6.42 12.47
N PRO A 412 7.15 -6.16 13.79
CA PRO A 412 6.53 -7.05 14.75
C PRO A 412 5.01 -6.93 14.76
N LEU A 413 4.33 -8.06 14.63
CA LEU A 413 2.89 -8.18 14.75
C LEU A 413 2.50 -8.66 16.13
N VAL A 414 1.28 -8.31 16.55
CA VAL A 414 0.64 -8.82 17.75
C VAL A 414 -0.67 -9.47 17.37
N SER A 415 -0.96 -10.60 18.01
CA SER A 415 -2.23 -11.30 17.85
C SER A 415 -3.32 -10.58 18.63
N GLY A 416 -4.42 -10.24 17.94
CA GLY A 416 -5.65 -9.80 18.57
C GLY A 416 -6.46 -10.97 19.13
N HIS A 417 -7.48 -10.65 19.94
CA HIS A 417 -8.33 -11.64 20.62
C HIS A 417 -9.11 -12.58 19.67
N ASN A 418 -9.25 -12.20 18.39
CA ASN A 418 -10.00 -12.96 17.37
C ASN A 418 -9.08 -13.63 16.33
N GLY A 419 -7.78 -13.80 16.63
CA GLY A 419 -6.81 -14.37 15.70
C GLY A 419 -6.31 -13.40 14.60
N HIS A 420 -6.92 -12.22 14.46
CA HIS A 420 -6.42 -11.18 13.56
C HIS A 420 -5.06 -10.65 14.03
N ARG A 421 -4.20 -10.28 13.07
CA ARG A 421 -2.92 -9.66 13.37
C ARG A 421 -3.08 -8.13 13.45
N SER A 422 -2.25 -7.49 14.25
CA SER A 422 -2.19 -6.03 14.34
C SER A 422 -0.77 -5.54 14.56
N LEU A 423 -0.44 -4.39 13.97
CA LEU A 423 0.81 -3.69 14.21
C LEU A 423 0.63 -2.72 15.38
N LEU A 424 1.37 -2.91 16.46
CA LEU A 424 1.30 -2.04 17.64
C LEU A 424 1.79 -0.62 17.33
N ARG A 425 1.01 0.38 17.76
CA ARG A 425 1.40 1.79 17.68
C ARG A 425 2.40 2.12 18.80
N GLY A 426 3.66 2.36 18.45
CA GLY A 426 4.69 2.79 19.42
C GLY A 426 4.33 4.06 20.22
N SER A 427 3.44 4.92 19.71
CA SER A 427 3.03 6.15 20.44
C SER A 427 2.19 5.87 21.68
N SER A 428 1.49 4.73 21.76
CA SER A 428 0.75 4.33 22.97
C SER A 428 1.73 3.98 24.09
N ILE A 429 2.78 3.23 23.76
CA ILE A 429 3.80 2.79 24.73
C ILE A 429 4.59 3.97 25.28
N VAL A 430 4.97 4.95 24.46
CA VAL A 430 5.71 6.13 24.94
C VAL A 430 4.83 7.01 25.83
N LYS A 431 3.56 7.23 25.46
CA LYS A 431 2.61 7.98 26.30
C LYS A 431 2.31 7.26 27.61
N GLN A 432 2.16 5.94 27.56
CA GLN A 432 1.91 5.12 28.74
C GLN A 432 3.14 5.02 29.64
N THR A 433 4.34 4.93 29.07
CA THR A 433 5.61 4.96 29.83
C THR A 433 5.83 6.33 30.45
N PHE A 434 5.61 7.42 29.70
CA PHE A 434 5.67 8.78 30.23
C PHE A 434 4.67 8.98 31.36
N LEU A 435 3.42 8.56 31.18
CA LEU A 435 2.38 8.64 32.20
C LEU A 435 2.73 7.80 33.44
N SER A 436 3.26 6.59 33.26
CA SER A 436 3.69 5.71 34.34
C SER A 436 4.88 6.28 35.11
N VAL A 437 5.89 6.80 34.42
CA VAL A 437 7.05 7.47 35.03
C VAL A 437 6.59 8.72 35.78
N PHE A 438 5.72 9.53 35.17
CA PHE A 438 5.15 10.73 35.78
C PHE A 438 4.35 10.41 37.05
N LEU A 439 3.46 9.41 37.01
CA LEU A 439 2.71 8.92 38.17
C LEU A 439 3.65 8.35 39.25
N SER A 440 4.71 7.64 38.87
CA SER A 440 5.68 7.12 39.83
C SER A 440 6.45 8.24 40.53
N LEU A 441 6.79 9.32 39.82
CA LEU A 441 7.46 10.48 40.39
C LEU A 441 6.55 11.20 41.40
N ILE A 442 5.26 11.36 41.06
CA ILE A 442 4.24 11.87 42.00
C ILE A 442 4.16 10.98 43.24
N GLY A 443 4.15 9.65 43.06
CA GLY A 443 4.12 8.68 44.16
C GLY A 443 5.32 8.81 45.10
N VAL A 444 6.54 9.00 44.57
CA VAL A 444 7.75 9.21 45.37
C VAL A 444 7.66 10.50 46.19
N VAL A 445 7.16 11.60 45.62
CA VAL A 445 6.98 12.86 46.34
C VAL A 445 5.95 12.71 47.46
N ILE A 446 4.81 12.09 47.19
CA ILE A 446 3.78 11.83 48.21
C ILE A 446 4.35 10.95 49.33
N PHE A 447 5.08 9.89 48.98
CA PHE A 447 5.71 9.00 49.96
C PHE A 447 6.72 9.74 50.84
N ALA A 448 7.54 10.63 50.26
CA ALA A 448 8.48 11.46 51.01
C ALA A 448 7.78 12.40 51.99
N VAL A 449 6.69 13.06 51.56
CA VAL A 449 5.87 13.91 52.44
C VAL A 449 5.26 13.12 53.58
N VAL A 450 4.70 11.93 53.30
CA VAL A 450 4.13 11.04 54.33
C VAL A 450 5.21 10.59 55.31
N LEU A 451 6.39 10.18 54.83
CA LEU A 451 7.51 9.82 55.70
C LEU A 451 7.95 10.99 56.58
N GLN A 452 8.02 12.19 56.03
CA GLN A 452 8.38 13.39 56.77
C GLN A 452 7.35 13.68 57.88
N LEU A 453 6.06 13.62 57.58
CA LEU A 453 4.99 13.77 58.57
C LEU A 453 5.03 12.68 59.65
N MET A 454 5.34 11.43 59.27
CA MET A 454 5.48 10.32 60.22
C MET A 454 6.68 10.51 61.15
N PHE A 455 7.82 10.96 60.64
CA PHE A 455 9.01 11.22 61.46
C PHE A 455 8.78 12.41 62.40
N GLU A 456 8.14 13.47 61.93
CA GLU A 456 7.76 14.62 62.78
C GLU A 456 6.79 14.21 63.89
N ALA A 457 5.77 13.42 63.59
CA ALA A 457 4.82 12.90 64.59
C ALA A 457 5.48 11.98 65.63
N ARG A 458 6.48 11.19 65.23
CA ARG A 458 7.17 10.23 66.12
C ARG A 458 8.30 10.87 66.93
N ALA A 459 8.89 11.96 66.44
CA ALA A 459 9.95 12.72 67.11
C ALA A 459 9.42 13.71 68.17
N GLY A 460 8.10 13.84 68.33
CA GLY A 460 7.50 14.73 69.34
C GLY A 460 7.76 16.22 69.10
N LEU A 461 8.14 16.59 67.88
CA LEU A 461 8.34 17.99 67.48
C LEU A 461 6.96 18.68 67.39
N PRO A 462 6.78 19.89 67.96
CA PRO A 462 5.55 20.63 67.77
C PRO A 462 5.37 20.92 66.27
N LEU A 463 4.22 20.50 65.73
CA LEU A 463 3.87 20.78 64.34
C LEU A 463 4.03 22.29 64.09
N PRO A 464 4.74 22.71 63.03
CA PRO A 464 4.92 24.13 62.76
C PRO A 464 3.54 24.79 62.65
N MET A 465 3.45 26.00 63.21
CA MET A 465 2.29 26.92 63.16
C MET A 465 1.92 27.35 61.72
N GLU A 466 2.16 26.52 60.70
CA GLU A 466 1.89 26.77 59.29
C GLU A 466 0.85 25.81 58.69
N ARG A 467 0.17 25.01 59.51
CA ARG A 467 -0.94 24.15 59.02
C ARG A 467 -2.03 24.97 58.31
N ASN A 468 -2.24 26.23 58.72
CA ASN A 468 -3.21 27.14 58.09
C ASN A 468 -2.69 27.80 56.80
N ALA A 469 -1.37 27.92 56.62
CA ALA A 469 -0.76 28.59 55.46
C ALA A 469 -0.63 27.66 54.24
N ILE A 470 -0.42 26.37 54.48
CA ILE A 470 -0.34 25.36 53.40
C ILE A 470 -1.74 24.99 52.92
N LEU A 471 -2.72 24.84 53.83
CA LEU A 471 -4.12 24.60 53.46
C LEU A 471 -4.77 25.81 52.76
N SER A 472 -4.41 27.04 53.14
CA SER A 472 -4.90 28.23 52.43
C SER A 472 -4.36 28.30 51.01
N ARG A 473 -3.05 28.05 50.79
CA ARG A 473 -2.45 28.03 49.45
C ARG A 473 -2.95 26.88 48.57
N PHE A 474 -3.22 25.71 49.15
CA PHE A 474 -3.78 24.58 48.41
C PHE A 474 -5.23 24.85 47.96
N ASN A 475 -6.03 25.50 48.80
CA ASN A 475 -7.38 25.95 48.44
C ASN A 475 -7.38 27.15 47.47
N GLU A 476 -6.40 28.03 47.53
CA GLU A 476 -6.23 29.16 46.61
C GLU A 476 -5.90 28.67 45.17
N VAL A 477 -5.06 27.63 45.05
CA VAL A 477 -4.71 27.01 43.77
C VAL A 477 -5.85 26.17 43.17
N LEU A 478 -6.68 25.54 44.02
CA LEU A 478 -7.86 24.79 43.58
C LEU A 478 -9.09 25.69 43.31
N GLY A 479 -9.24 26.78 44.05
CA GLY A 479 -10.34 27.75 43.91
C GLY A 479 -10.16 28.73 42.74
N ALA A 480 -8.92 29.02 42.33
CA ALA A 480 -8.63 29.89 41.19
C ALA A 480 -9.03 29.30 39.82
N LYS A 481 -9.40 28.01 39.73
CA LYS A 481 -9.89 27.39 38.49
C LYS A 481 -11.40 27.43 38.29
N THR A 482 -12.16 28.06 39.19
CA THR A 482 -13.63 28.12 39.12
C THR A 482 -14.21 29.52 38.87
N ALA A 483 -13.38 30.57 38.70
CA ALA A 483 -13.85 31.95 38.61
C ALA A 483 -13.36 32.70 37.34
N GLU A 484 -13.27 32.02 36.20
CA GLU A 484 -13.05 32.69 34.90
C GLU A 484 -14.09 32.22 33.86
N THR A 485 -15.37 32.34 34.22
CA THR A 485 -16.48 32.41 33.26
C THR A 485 -17.58 33.33 33.80
N ALA A 486 -17.39 34.64 33.72
CA ALA A 486 -18.51 35.60 33.74
C ALA A 486 -18.05 36.90 33.06
N MET A 487 -18.78 37.30 32.01
CA MET A 487 -18.56 38.51 31.22
C MET A 487 -18.76 39.76 32.07
N PRO A 488 -18.04 40.87 31.82
CA PRO A 488 -18.30 42.13 32.51
C PRO A 488 -19.50 42.87 31.88
N GLU A 489 -20.46 43.19 32.75
CA GLU A 489 -21.50 44.20 32.58
C GLU A 489 -20.91 45.56 32.97
N VAL A 490 -21.06 46.60 32.13
CA VAL A 490 -20.68 47.99 32.46
C VAL A 490 -21.80 48.94 32.03
N GLU A 491 -22.05 49.89 32.92
CA GLU A 491 -23.22 50.74 33.16
C GLU A 491 -23.61 51.76 32.06
N GLU A 492 -24.89 52.13 32.07
CA GLU A 492 -25.48 53.28 31.35
C GLU A 492 -25.02 54.65 31.90
N PRO A 493 -25.20 55.72 31.09
CA PRO A 493 -26.19 56.72 31.52
C PRO A 493 -27.07 57.31 30.41
N PHE A 494 -28.40 57.20 30.62
CA PHE A 494 -29.47 58.22 30.53
C PHE A 494 -29.52 59.24 29.35
N MET A 495 -30.64 59.17 28.59
CA MET A 495 -31.65 60.22 28.24
C MET A 495 -32.00 60.53 26.76
N VAL A 496 -33.29 60.28 26.50
CA VAL A 496 -34.29 60.90 25.60
C VAL A 496 -34.41 60.45 24.13
N LEU A 497 -35.57 59.82 23.91
CA LEU A 497 -36.37 59.53 22.72
C LEU A 497 -36.24 60.51 21.54
N LYS A 498 -36.10 59.95 20.33
CA LYS A 498 -36.95 60.31 19.19
C LYS A 498 -37.07 59.17 18.17
N GLU A 499 -38.29 59.01 17.69
CA GLU A 499 -38.80 58.04 16.70
C GLU A 499 -37.98 57.99 15.40
N VAL A 500 -38.04 56.87 14.68
CA VAL A 500 -38.64 56.71 13.33
C VAL A 500 -38.20 55.36 12.72
N GLU A 501 -39.18 54.69 12.08
CA GLU A 501 -39.10 53.44 11.34
C GLU A 501 -38.20 53.44 10.09
N ASN A 502 -37.92 52.21 9.63
CA ASN A 502 -37.65 51.72 8.27
C ASN A 502 -36.21 51.67 7.74
N GLY A 503 -35.86 50.49 7.20
CA GLY A 503 -34.98 50.39 6.02
C GLY A 503 -34.04 49.19 6.01
N ASP A 504 -34.28 48.26 5.09
CA ASP A 504 -33.60 46.99 4.85
C ASP A 504 -32.11 47.05 4.43
N ASP A 505 -31.43 45.95 4.76
CA ASP A 505 -30.41 45.16 4.05
C ASP A 505 -29.51 45.74 2.93
N ASN A 506 -28.21 45.54 3.19
CA ASN A 506 -27.14 45.00 2.33
C ASN A 506 -27.04 45.39 0.84
N LEU A 507 -25.87 45.92 0.46
CA LEU A 507 -24.80 45.19 -0.27
C LEU A 507 -23.69 46.19 -0.67
N VAL A 508 -22.41 45.78 -0.63
CA VAL A 508 -21.47 45.93 -1.76
C VAL A 508 -20.33 44.91 -1.60
N ASP A 509 -20.18 44.04 -2.60
CA ASP A 509 -18.90 43.44 -3.00
C ASP A 509 -18.36 44.24 -4.20
N ILE A 510 -17.04 44.40 -4.26
CA ILE A 510 -16.26 45.13 -5.28
C ILE A 510 -16.01 44.13 -6.44
N VAL A 511 -16.05 44.49 -7.74
CA VAL A 511 -14.90 44.94 -8.58
C VAL A 511 -15.34 45.08 -10.07
N ASP A 512 -14.93 46.22 -10.66
CA ASP A 512 -14.53 46.59 -12.04
C ASP A 512 -15.37 46.32 -13.32
N ASP A 513 -15.80 47.46 -13.89
CA ASP A 513 -15.34 48.11 -15.15
C ASP A 513 -15.84 47.61 -16.54
N VAL A 514 -15.88 48.62 -17.43
CA VAL A 514 -16.03 48.64 -18.90
C VAL A 514 -17.42 49.03 -19.46
N SER A 515 -17.53 50.34 -19.70
CA SER A 515 -18.15 51.07 -20.82
C SER A 515 -19.05 50.35 -21.85
N GLY A 516 -20.17 51.00 -22.19
CA GLY A 516 -20.76 50.91 -23.54
C GLY A 516 -22.30 51.01 -23.58
N ALA A 517 -22.80 52.12 -24.14
CA ALA A 517 -24.22 52.41 -24.35
C ALA A 517 -24.95 51.36 -25.22
N TYR A 518 -26.25 51.13 -24.99
CA TYR A 518 -27.36 51.38 -25.93
C TYR A 518 -28.72 50.84 -25.40
N CYS A 519 -29.78 51.52 -25.86
CA CYS A 519 -31.19 51.42 -25.52
C CYS A 519 -31.90 50.06 -25.70
N SER A 520 -32.81 49.79 -24.75
CA SER A 520 -34.25 49.45 -24.91
C SER A 520 -34.73 48.02 -25.24
N ARG A 521 -35.87 47.72 -24.56
CA ARG A 521 -36.95 46.74 -24.80
C ARG A 521 -36.81 45.33 -24.20
N GLY A 522 -37.70 45.05 -23.24
CA GLY A 522 -38.91 44.28 -23.57
C GLY A 522 -39.04 42.85 -23.02
N SER A 523 -39.67 42.75 -21.85
CA SER A 523 -40.74 41.81 -21.47
C SER A 523 -40.59 40.29 -21.63
N LEU A 524 -40.71 39.63 -20.46
CA LEU A 524 -41.66 38.55 -20.11
C LEU A 524 -41.58 37.19 -20.83
N GLY A 525 -41.46 36.15 -19.99
CA GLY A 525 -42.33 34.98 -20.09
C GLY A 525 -41.66 33.68 -20.50
N GLU A 526 -41.16 32.93 -19.52
CA GLU A 526 -41.34 31.47 -19.48
C GLU A 526 -42.84 31.16 -19.29
N PRO A 527 -43.37 29.95 -19.64
CA PRO A 527 -42.82 28.65 -19.21
C PRO A 527 -43.08 27.41 -20.12
N TYR A 528 -42.63 26.24 -19.60
CA TYR A 528 -42.99 24.85 -19.90
C TYR A 528 -42.23 24.12 -21.03
N TYR A 529 -41.25 23.27 -20.68
CA TYR A 529 -41.41 21.81 -20.44
C TYR A 529 -40.10 21.17 -19.95
#